data_AF-A0AAU0VB48-F1
#
_entry.id   AF-A0AAU0VB48-F1
#
_cell.length_a   1.000
_cell.length_b   1.000
_cell.length_c   1.000
_cell.angle_alpha   90.00
_cell.angle_beta   90.00
_cell.angle_gamma   90.00
#
_symmetry.space_group_name_H-M   'P 1'
#
loop_
_entity.id
_entity.type
_entity.pdbx_description
1 polymer ?
#
loop_
_entity_poly.entity_id
_entity_poly.type
_entity_poly.pdbx_seq_one_letter_code
_entity_poly.pdbx_strand_id
1 'polypeptide(L)'
;MHGPMRMPGHWFDELAAGGGSPEAVGFLVEGERARRLVLLKELLGRLEERPALLGPADLGTVWRTVERAAARRPGCVEELLLSPQVGSWLAHTLRRLHGASPGSPIWVDAGHLAAIALVAALRAGTAAEFVVPARDGAVALPTLGLAG
;
A
#
# COMPACT_ATOMS: atom_id res chain seq x y z
N MET A 1 -18.93 7.60 7.26
CA MET A 1 -19.01 7.34 5.81
C MET A 1 -18.77 8.68 5.12
N HIS A 2 -17.63 8.89 4.46
CA HIS A 2 -17.41 10.11 3.69
C HIS A 2 -18.23 10.03 2.40
N GLY A 3 -18.92 11.12 2.02
CA GLY A 3 -19.67 11.18 0.77
C GLY A 3 -18.78 11.00 -0.46
N PRO A 4 -19.36 10.76 -1.65
CA PRO A 4 -18.57 10.61 -2.87
C PRO A 4 -17.75 11.89 -3.12
N MET A 5 -16.43 11.76 -3.27
CA MET A 5 -15.59 12.88 -3.68
C MET A 5 -16.01 13.34 -5.08
N ARG A 6 -16.25 14.65 -5.23
CA ARG A 6 -16.61 15.27 -6.50
C ARG A 6 -15.61 16.36 -6.83
N MET A 7 -15.00 16.25 -8.00
CA MET A 7 -14.09 17.26 -8.52
C MET A 7 -14.88 18.50 -8.97
N PRO A 8 -14.53 19.70 -8.49
CA PRO A 8 -15.02 20.95 -9.06
C PRO A 8 -14.70 21.07 -10.55
N GLY A 9 -15.65 21.58 -11.35
CA GLY A 9 -15.51 21.66 -12.81
C GLY A 9 -14.27 22.44 -13.27
N HIS A 10 -13.93 23.53 -12.59
CA HIS A 10 -12.76 24.35 -12.95
C HIS A 10 -11.43 23.58 -12.79
N TRP A 11 -11.30 22.71 -11.78
CA TRP A 11 -10.11 21.86 -11.65
C TRP A 11 -10.07 20.76 -12.72
N PHE A 12 -11.22 20.26 -13.15
CA PHE A 12 -11.29 19.32 -14.27
C PHE A 12 -10.83 19.98 -15.58
N ASP A 13 -11.39 21.14 -15.91
CA ASP A 13 -11.05 21.88 -17.13
C ASP A 13 -9.56 22.24 -17.15
N GLU A 14 -9.01 22.64 -15.99
CA GLU A 14 -7.59 22.93 -15.83
C GLU A 14 -6.71 21.70 -16.11
N LEU A 15 -6.97 20.57 -15.45
CA LEU A 15 -6.20 19.34 -15.64
C LEU A 15 -6.33 18.81 -17.07
N ALA A 16 -7.52 18.90 -17.67
CA ALA A 16 -7.77 18.48 -19.05
C ALA A 16 -7.02 19.33 -20.08
N ALA A 17 -6.77 20.60 -19.78
CA ALA A 17 -5.92 21.48 -20.58
C ALA A 17 -4.41 21.26 -20.36
N GLY A 18 -4.02 20.30 -19.51
CA GLY A 18 -2.62 20.03 -19.14
C GLY A 18 -2.08 20.93 -18.03
N GLY A 19 -2.96 21.67 -17.33
CA GLY A 19 -2.62 22.41 -16.11
C GLY A 19 -2.42 21.49 -14.90
N GLY A 20 -2.37 22.06 -13.70
CA GLY A 20 -1.96 21.31 -12.51
C GLY A 20 -1.64 22.20 -11.31
N SER A 21 -2.55 23.11 -10.98
CA SER A 21 -2.47 23.95 -9.79
C SER A 21 -2.26 23.08 -8.54
N PRO A 22 -1.56 23.60 -7.52
CA PRO A 22 -1.38 22.89 -6.26
C PRO A 22 -2.70 22.38 -5.67
N GLU A 23 -3.79 23.13 -5.84
CA GLU A 23 -5.13 22.78 -5.40
C GLU A 23 -5.71 21.62 -6.20
N ALA A 24 -5.65 21.67 -7.54
CA ALA A 24 -6.14 20.58 -8.40
C ALA A 24 -5.36 19.28 -8.18
N VAL A 25 -4.03 19.36 -8.08
CA VAL A 25 -3.18 18.20 -7.78
C VAL A 25 -3.42 17.69 -6.36
N GLY A 26 -3.57 18.60 -5.39
CA GLY A 26 -3.92 18.26 -4.01
C GLY A 26 -5.23 17.47 -3.92
N PHE A 27 -6.25 17.86 -4.70
CA PHE A 27 -7.50 17.11 -4.79
C PHE A 27 -7.28 15.68 -5.32
N LEU A 28 -6.44 15.48 -6.33
CA LEU A 28 -6.11 14.14 -6.84
C LEU A 28 -5.38 13.29 -5.80
N VAL A 29 -4.44 13.89 -5.04
CA VAL A 29 -3.71 13.22 -3.97
C VAL A 29 -4.65 12.77 -2.86
N GLU A 30 -5.56 13.63 -2.41
CA GLU A 30 -6.60 13.28 -1.44
C GLU A 30 -7.53 12.18 -1.98
N GLY A 31 -7.87 12.27 -3.27
CA GLY A 31 -8.64 11.27 -3.98
C GLY A 31 -8.02 9.88 -3.91
N GLU A 32 -6.75 9.80 -4.27
CA GLU A 32 -5.99 8.56 -4.28
C GLU A 32 -5.69 8.05 -2.87
N ARG A 33 -5.49 8.96 -1.89
CA ARG A 33 -5.36 8.62 -0.47
C ARG A 33 -6.61 7.91 0.04
N ALA A 34 -7.79 8.50 -0.17
CA ALA A 34 -9.05 7.91 0.25
C ALA A 34 -9.28 6.55 -0.41
N ARG A 35 -9.00 6.43 -1.72
CA ARG A 35 -9.06 5.16 -2.44
C ARG A 35 -8.13 4.11 -1.82
N ARG A 36 -6.87 4.45 -1.55
CA ARG A 36 -5.88 3.54 -0.95
C ARG A 36 -6.31 3.04 0.43
N LEU A 37 -6.87 3.91 1.27
CA LEU A 37 -7.37 3.50 2.58
C LEU A 37 -8.55 2.52 2.48
N VAL A 38 -9.46 2.71 1.52
CA VAL A 38 -10.56 1.75 1.28
C VAL A 38 -10.03 0.39 0.83
N LEU A 39 -9.10 0.38 -0.13
CA LEU A 39 -8.49 -0.86 -0.60
C LEU A 39 -7.67 -1.56 0.50
N LEU A 40 -6.95 -0.79 1.32
CA LEU A 40 -6.16 -1.34 2.43
C LEU A 40 -7.08 -1.95 3.47
N LYS A 41 -8.16 -1.25 3.86
CA LYS A 41 -9.17 -1.78 4.78
C LYS A 41 -9.74 -3.11 4.28
N GLU A 42 -10.06 -3.19 3.00
CA GLU A 42 -10.58 -4.39 2.37
C GLU A 42 -9.57 -5.55 2.38
N LEU A 43 -8.29 -5.27 2.12
CA LEU A 43 -7.23 -6.27 2.20
C LEU A 43 -7.08 -6.76 3.66
N LEU A 44 -7.01 -5.85 4.62
CA LEU A 44 -6.86 -6.18 6.04
C LEU A 44 -8.03 -7.04 6.53
N GLY A 45 -9.28 -6.69 6.19
CA GLY A 45 -10.45 -7.50 6.56
C GLY A 45 -10.35 -8.94 6.03
N ARG A 46 -9.88 -9.15 4.80
CA ARG A 46 -9.65 -10.50 4.27
C ARG A 46 -8.55 -11.26 4.99
N LEU A 47 -7.49 -10.57 5.41
CA LEU A 47 -6.37 -11.17 6.13
C LEU A 47 -6.76 -11.52 7.57
N GLU A 48 -7.63 -10.73 8.20
CA GLU A 48 -8.22 -11.03 9.50
C GLU A 48 -9.11 -12.29 9.42
N GLU A 49 -9.95 -12.39 8.39
CA GLU A 49 -10.80 -13.57 8.16
C GLU A 49 -9.99 -14.83 7.80
N ARG A 50 -8.89 -14.66 7.05
CA ARG A 50 -8.07 -15.76 6.53
C ARG A 50 -6.57 -15.47 6.69
N PRO A 51 -6.01 -15.60 7.91
CA PRO A 51 -4.61 -15.25 8.18
C PRO A 51 -3.60 -16.03 7.32
N ALA A 52 -3.92 -17.27 6.95
CA ALA A 52 -3.07 -18.10 6.09
C ALA A 52 -2.75 -17.47 4.72
N LEU A 53 -3.54 -16.50 4.25
CA LEU A 53 -3.26 -15.76 3.02
C LEU A 53 -1.97 -14.94 3.11
N LEU A 54 -1.56 -14.50 4.30
CA LEU A 54 -0.35 -13.71 4.53
C LEU A 54 0.94 -14.56 4.50
N GLY A 55 0.80 -15.89 4.46
CA GLY A 55 1.91 -16.83 4.48
C GLY A 55 2.58 -16.86 5.86
N PRO A 56 3.92 -16.80 5.95
CA PRO A 56 4.65 -16.93 7.20
C PRO A 56 4.60 -15.67 8.09
N ALA A 57 4.15 -14.54 7.55
CA ALA A 57 4.07 -13.30 8.32
C ALA A 57 2.79 -13.26 9.17
N ASP A 58 2.91 -12.66 10.35
CA ASP A 58 1.80 -12.44 11.29
C ASP A 58 1.24 -11.02 11.14
N LEU A 59 -0.08 -10.90 10.95
CA LEU A 59 -0.74 -9.62 10.70
C LEU A 59 -0.61 -8.66 11.89
N GLY A 60 -0.67 -9.17 13.12
CA GLY A 60 -0.50 -8.34 14.32
C GLY A 60 0.91 -7.76 14.43
N THR A 61 1.93 -8.52 14.04
CA THR A 61 3.33 -8.08 14.03
C THR A 61 3.61 -7.07 12.91
N VAL A 62 3.02 -7.29 11.73
CA VAL A 62 3.00 -6.31 10.64
C VAL A 62 2.40 -4.99 11.13
N TRP A 63 1.19 -5.04 11.70
CA TRP A 63 0.46 -3.85 12.15
C TRP A 63 1.24 -3.07 13.21
N ARG A 64 1.70 -3.74 14.27
CA ARG A 64 2.52 -3.11 15.33
C ARG A 64 3.80 -2.47 14.80
N THR A 65 4.42 -3.07 13.79
CA THR A 65 5.62 -2.50 13.17
C THR A 65 5.30 -1.20 12.44
N VAL A 66 4.21 -1.19 11.66
CA VAL A 66 3.75 0.02 10.96
C VAL A 66 3.35 1.12 11.94
N GLU A 67 2.62 0.78 13.01
CA GLU A 67 2.26 1.74 14.08
C GLU A 67 3.50 2.35 14.73
N ARG A 68 4.49 1.53 15.08
CA ARG A 68 5.75 2.01 15.67
C ARG A 68 6.52 2.91 14.72
N ALA A 69 6.56 2.57 13.42
CA ALA A 69 7.18 3.41 12.41
C ALA A 69 6.47 4.76 12.26
N ALA A 70 5.13 4.76 12.19
CA ALA A 70 4.32 5.97 12.11
C ALA A 70 4.47 6.87 13.34
N ALA A 71 4.56 6.28 14.54
CA ALA A 71 4.79 7.01 15.77
C ALA A 71 6.19 7.65 15.83
N ARG A 72 7.22 6.94 15.35
CA ARG A 72 8.60 7.41 15.35
C ARG A 72 8.86 8.47 14.27
N ARG A 73 8.27 8.29 13.08
CA ARG A 73 8.38 9.22 11.94
C ARG A 73 7.00 9.45 11.34
N PRO A 74 6.26 10.48 11.81
CA PRO A 74 4.98 10.86 11.23
C PRO A 74 5.11 11.08 9.71
N GLY A 75 4.13 10.61 8.95
CA GLY A 75 4.09 10.73 7.47
C GLY A 75 4.81 9.62 6.69
N CYS A 76 5.75 8.88 7.29
CA CYS A 76 6.54 7.90 6.51
C CYS A 76 5.70 6.75 5.92
N VAL A 77 4.65 6.32 6.63
CA VAL A 77 3.72 5.28 6.17
C VAL A 77 2.80 5.83 5.09
N GLU A 78 2.37 7.09 5.22
CA GLU A 78 1.54 7.75 4.22
C GLU A 78 2.29 7.90 2.89
N GLU A 79 3.56 8.33 2.94
CA GLU A 79 4.43 8.38 1.75
C GLU A 79 4.58 7.02 1.07
N LEU A 80 4.70 5.93 1.84
CA LEU A 80 4.77 4.57 1.31
C LEU A 80 3.45 4.14 0.68
N LEU A 81 2.34 4.35 1.39
CA LEU A 81 1.00 4.04 0.92
C LEU A 81 0.70 4.78 -0.39
N LEU A 82 1.12 6.05 -0.48
CA LEU A 82 0.92 6.89 -1.65
C LEU A 82 1.89 6.61 -2.81
N SER A 83 2.86 5.71 -2.63
CA SER A 83 3.77 5.33 -3.71
C SER A 83 3.01 4.59 -4.85
N PRO A 84 3.37 4.81 -6.12
CA PRO A 84 2.76 4.11 -7.25
C PRO A 84 2.87 2.59 -7.16
N GLN A 85 4.00 2.10 -6.61
CA GLN A 85 4.29 0.67 -6.45
C GLN A 85 3.31 0.02 -5.47
N VAL A 86 3.11 0.62 -4.28
CA VAL A 86 2.18 0.10 -3.28
C VAL A 86 0.74 0.18 -3.77
N GLY A 87 0.35 1.27 -4.45
CA GLY A 87 -0.99 1.39 -5.06
C GLY A 87 -1.27 0.28 -6.09
N SER A 88 -0.30 0.02 -6.96
CA SER A 88 -0.41 -1.02 -8.00
C SER A 88 -0.47 -2.42 -7.40
N TRP A 89 0.37 -2.70 -6.41
CA TRP A 89 0.36 -3.95 -5.65
C TRP A 89 -0.98 -4.19 -4.95
N LEU A 90 -1.51 -3.19 -4.24
CA LEU A 90 -2.75 -3.31 -3.48
C LEU A 90 -3.93 -3.62 -4.39
N ALA A 91 -4.05 -2.88 -5.51
CA ALA A 91 -5.09 -3.12 -6.50
C ALA A 91 -4.94 -4.50 -7.17
N HIS A 92 -3.71 -4.93 -7.47
CA HIS A 92 -3.46 -6.25 -8.05
C HIS A 92 -3.83 -7.39 -7.08
N THR A 93 -3.36 -7.31 -5.83
CA THR A 93 -3.63 -8.31 -4.78
C THR A 93 -5.13 -8.50 -4.57
N LEU A 94 -5.90 -7.41 -4.52
CA LEU A 94 -7.35 -7.49 -4.39
C LEU A 94 -8.03 -8.09 -5.63
N ARG A 95 -7.60 -7.73 -6.85
CA ARG A 95 -8.10 -8.39 -8.07
C ARG A 95 -7.85 -9.90 -8.04
N ARG A 96 -6.68 -10.34 -7.57
CA ARG A 96 -6.35 -11.75 -7.40
C ARG A 96 -7.23 -12.43 -6.35
N LEU A 97 -7.46 -11.79 -5.20
CA LEU A 97 -8.35 -12.29 -4.15
C LEU A 97 -9.82 -12.39 -4.60
N HIS A 98 -10.24 -11.59 -5.57
CA HIS A 98 -11.54 -11.69 -6.23
C HIS A 98 -11.59 -12.71 -7.37
N GLY A 99 -10.51 -13.47 -7.62
CA GLY A 99 -10.46 -14.44 -8.72
C GLY A 99 -10.37 -13.81 -10.11
N ALA A 100 -10.18 -12.49 -10.21
CA ALA A 100 -10.15 -11.75 -11.47
C ALA A 100 -8.77 -11.75 -12.15
N SER A 101 -7.76 -12.41 -11.56
CA SER A 101 -6.43 -12.54 -12.15
C SER A 101 -5.72 -13.80 -11.63
N PRO A 102 -5.28 -14.73 -12.51
CA PRO A 102 -4.44 -15.86 -12.12
C PRO A 102 -3.02 -15.37 -11.76
N GLY A 103 -2.22 -16.24 -11.13
CA GLY A 103 -0.84 -15.93 -10.79
C GLY A 103 -0.23 -16.90 -9.78
N SER A 104 0.94 -16.53 -9.24
CA SER A 104 1.66 -17.24 -8.17
C SER A 104 0.77 -17.55 -6.95
N PRO A 105 1.18 -18.38 -5.97
CA PRO A 105 0.43 -18.51 -4.72
C PRO A 105 0.11 -17.13 -4.10
N ILE A 106 -1.11 -16.95 -3.59
CA ILE A 106 -1.61 -15.64 -3.12
C ILE A 106 -0.72 -15.02 -2.04
N TRP A 107 -0.06 -15.85 -1.24
CA TRP A 107 0.87 -15.40 -0.20
C TRP A 107 2.06 -14.61 -0.76
N VAL A 108 2.44 -14.80 -2.02
CA VAL A 108 3.52 -14.03 -2.64
C VAL A 108 3.11 -12.56 -2.83
N ASP A 109 1.82 -12.31 -3.06
CA ASP A 109 1.29 -10.95 -3.18
C ASP A 109 0.88 -10.40 -1.82
N ALA A 110 0.07 -11.13 -1.05
CA ALA A 110 -0.36 -10.68 0.28
C ALA A 110 0.83 -10.49 1.25
N GLY A 111 1.84 -11.38 1.20
CA GLY A 111 3.07 -11.30 1.99
C GLY A 111 3.94 -10.10 1.69
N HIS A 112 3.74 -9.40 0.56
CA HIS A 112 4.41 -8.14 0.29
C HIS A 112 4.03 -7.03 1.30
N LEU A 113 2.92 -7.21 2.03
CA LEU A 113 2.59 -6.37 3.18
C LEU A 113 3.69 -6.40 4.26
N ALA A 114 4.36 -7.53 4.46
CA ALA A 114 5.50 -7.64 5.36
C ALA A 114 6.73 -6.87 4.85
N ALA A 115 6.96 -6.85 3.53
CA ALA A 115 8.00 -6.02 2.91
C ALA A 115 7.70 -4.52 3.08
N ILE A 116 6.43 -4.11 2.96
CA ILE A 116 6.00 -2.72 3.25
C ILE A 116 6.28 -2.36 4.70
N ALA A 117 5.94 -3.24 5.66
CA ALA A 117 6.22 -3.01 7.07
C ALA A 117 7.72 -2.91 7.36
N LEU A 118 8.54 -3.73 6.71
CA LEU A 118 10.01 -3.66 6.78
C LEU A 118 10.53 -2.31 6.28
N VAL A 119 10.06 -1.83 5.13
CA VAL A 119 10.47 -0.52 4.61
C VAL A 119 10.00 0.62 5.51
N ALA A 120 8.80 0.54 6.09
CA ALA A 120 8.32 1.52 7.06
C ALA A 120 9.26 1.58 8.28
N ALA A 121 9.66 0.42 8.81
CA ALA A 121 10.58 0.33 9.93
C ALA A 121 11.95 0.94 9.60
N LEU A 122 12.50 0.62 8.41
CA LEU A 122 13.75 1.18 7.91
C LEU A 122 13.69 2.71 7.80
N ARG A 123 12.64 3.27 7.18
CA ARG A 123 12.46 4.73 7.04
C ARG A 123 12.33 5.46 8.38
N ALA A 124 11.75 4.78 9.38
CA ALA A 124 11.60 5.31 10.73
C ALA A 124 12.83 5.08 11.62
N GLY A 125 13.84 4.32 11.16
CA GLY A 125 15.00 3.94 11.97
C GLY A 125 14.63 3.04 13.15
N THR A 126 13.66 2.15 12.95
CA THR A 126 13.22 1.16 13.95
C THR A 126 13.57 -0.26 13.51
N ALA A 127 13.81 -1.15 14.46
CA ALA A 127 14.13 -2.55 14.14
C ALA A 127 12.88 -3.32 13.68
N ALA A 128 13.05 -4.21 12.72
CA ALA A 128 12.03 -5.15 12.28
C ALA A 128 12.69 -6.38 11.65
N GLU A 129 12.04 -7.52 11.79
CA GLU A 129 12.46 -8.78 11.17
C GLU A 129 11.21 -9.45 10.60
N PHE A 130 11.26 -9.78 9.31
CA PHE A 130 10.14 -10.39 8.59
C PHE A 130 10.65 -11.43 7.60
N VAL A 131 9.90 -12.53 7.48
CA VAL A 131 9.96 -13.39 6.30
C VAL A 131 9.13 -12.73 5.21
N VAL A 132 9.78 -12.40 4.09
CA VAL A 132 9.17 -11.69 2.96
C VAL A 132 9.22 -12.55 1.70
N PRO A 133 8.27 -12.40 0.76
CA PRO A 133 8.31 -13.12 -0.49
C PRO A 133 9.50 -12.69 -1.37
N ALA A 134 10.26 -13.68 -1.83
CA ALA A 134 11.27 -13.52 -2.87
C ALA A 134 10.73 -14.06 -4.20
N ARG A 135 11.06 -13.40 -5.31
CA ARG A 135 10.78 -13.83 -6.68
C ARG A 135 12.10 -13.92 -7.42
N ASP A 136 12.38 -15.10 -7.99
CA ASP A 136 13.63 -15.38 -8.72
C ASP A 136 14.90 -15.01 -7.93
N GLY A 137 14.90 -15.31 -6.62
CA GLY A 137 16.00 -15.02 -5.70
C GLY A 137 16.07 -13.58 -5.20
N ALA A 138 15.23 -12.66 -5.73
CA ALA A 138 15.22 -11.26 -5.36
C ALA A 138 14.01 -10.86 -4.51
N VAL A 139 14.21 -9.94 -3.58
CA VAL A 139 13.17 -9.30 -2.78
C VAL A 139 12.93 -7.89 -3.30
N ALA A 140 11.70 -7.62 -3.74
CA ALA A 140 11.27 -6.26 -4.07
C ALA A 140 10.89 -5.50 -2.80
N LEU A 141 11.62 -4.42 -2.51
CA LEU A 141 11.35 -3.50 -1.41
C LEU A 141 10.76 -2.21 -1.98
N PRO A 142 9.49 -1.89 -1.67
CA PRO A 142 8.84 -0.69 -2.16
C PRO A 142 9.71 0.54 -1.94
N THR A 143 9.89 1.36 -2.98
CA THR A 143 10.68 2.60 -2.96
C THR A 143 12.19 2.46 -2.71
N LEU A 144 12.69 1.25 -2.39
CA LEU A 144 14.12 0.98 -2.15
C LEU A 144 14.77 0.15 -3.27
N GLY A 145 13.98 -0.54 -4.09
CA GLY A 145 14.46 -1.32 -5.24
C GLY A 145 14.42 -2.82 -4.99
N LEU A 146 15.39 -3.54 -5.55
CA LEU A 146 15.52 -5.00 -5.44
C LEU A 146 16.77 -5.35 -4.62
N ALA A 147 16.66 -6.38 -3.79
CA ALA A 147 17.78 -6.99 -3.07
C ALA A 147 17.88 -8.48 -3.44
N GLY A 148 19.06 -8.96 -3.83
CA GLY A 148 19.31 -10.34 -4.25
C GLY A 148 20.80 -10.63 -4.33
#